data_AF-A0A1F2YEA4-F1
#
_entry.id   AF-A0A1F2YEA4-F1
#
_cell.length_a   1.000
_cell.length_b   1.000
_cell.length_c   1.000
_cell.angle_alpha   90.00
_cell.angle_beta   90.00
_cell.angle_gamma   90.00
#
_symmetry.space_group_name_H-M   'P 1'
#
loop_
_entity.id
_entity.type
_entity.pdbx_description
1 polymer ?
#
loop_
_entity_poly.entity_id
_entity_poly.type
_entity_poly.pdbx_seq_one_letter_code
_entity_poly.pdbx_strand_id
1 'polypeptide(L)'
;MIGRSAVATALALVLAGCAAGDAEGKGSPSTPVSPSPSASSRFCVRLGALDDRLREVRSWGDDTASVKRYTDAIATLDVTFRGMRGAAPEGLDLSPIEYANGRFGELVRAMPPDLEPALTRARVAINLESYNAAVFQTLVAECGPESVDA
;
A
#
# COMPACT_ATOMS: atom_id res chain seq x y z
N MET A 1 42.83 14.71 -19.01
CA MET A 1 42.07 13.62 -19.65
C MET A 1 40.60 14.02 -19.55
N ILE A 2 40.03 14.64 -20.59
CA ILE A 2 39.18 13.97 -21.61
C ILE A 2 38.21 13.03 -20.89
N GLY A 3 36.95 13.37 -20.61
CA GLY A 3 35.92 13.87 -21.53
C GLY A 3 34.86 12.77 -21.69
N ARG A 4 33.63 13.15 -22.09
CA ARG A 4 32.47 12.31 -22.48
C ARG A 4 31.52 11.99 -21.29
N SER A 5 30.21 12.21 -21.33
CA SER A 5 29.30 12.54 -22.43
C SER A 5 28.06 13.27 -21.88
N ALA A 6 27.68 14.35 -22.56
CA ALA A 6 26.32 14.85 -22.55
C ALA A 6 25.43 13.88 -23.34
N VAL A 7 24.24 13.59 -22.83
CA VAL A 7 23.15 13.03 -23.63
C VAL A 7 22.00 14.03 -23.55
N ALA A 8 21.88 14.81 -24.62
CA ALA A 8 20.70 15.59 -24.94
C ALA A 8 19.72 14.66 -25.66
N THR A 9 18.50 14.54 -25.13
CA THR A 9 17.40 13.93 -25.86
C THR A 9 16.39 15.03 -26.15
N ALA A 10 16.47 15.57 -27.36
CA ALA A 10 15.42 16.38 -27.94
C ALA A 10 14.24 15.47 -28.30
N LEU A 11 13.03 15.84 -27.90
CA LEU A 11 11.82 15.33 -28.52
C LEU A 11 10.97 16.51 -28.96
N ALA A 12 10.89 16.70 -30.27
CA ALA A 12 9.98 17.62 -30.94
C ALA A 12 9.02 16.81 -31.81
N LEU A 13 7.72 17.04 -31.62
CA LEU A 13 6.57 16.70 -32.48
C LEU A 13 5.48 17.68 -32.02
N VAL A 14 5.22 18.86 -32.61
CA VAL A 14 4.80 19.27 -33.96
C VAL A 14 3.37 18.87 -34.32
N LEU A 15 2.48 19.89 -34.26
CA LEU A 15 1.23 20.16 -35.02
C LEU A 15 0.03 19.21 -34.76
N ALA A 16 -1.24 19.62 -34.76
CA ALA A 16 -1.93 20.72 -35.41
C ALA A 16 -3.23 21.08 -34.64
N GLY A 17 -3.67 22.34 -34.74
CA GLY A 17 -4.96 22.80 -34.21
C GLY A 17 -6.16 22.47 -35.09
N CYS A 18 -7.36 22.69 -34.55
CA CYS A 18 -8.50 23.21 -35.32
C CYS A 18 -9.52 23.87 -34.37
N ALA A 19 -10.02 25.03 -34.80
CA ALA A 19 -10.95 25.89 -34.11
C ALA A 19 -12.42 25.47 -34.33
N ALA A 20 -13.26 25.92 -33.38
CA ALA A 20 -14.68 26.27 -33.44
C ALA A 20 -15.66 25.48 -34.34
N GLY A 21 -16.76 25.02 -33.73
CA GLY A 21 -18.00 24.66 -34.42
C GLY A 21 -19.11 24.30 -33.44
N ASP A 22 -19.99 25.25 -33.15
CA ASP A 22 -21.32 25.00 -32.58
C ASP A 22 -22.16 24.18 -33.59
N ALA A 23 -22.76 23.09 -33.11
CA ALA A 23 -23.94 22.49 -33.73
C ALA A 23 -24.73 21.65 -32.70
N GLU A 24 -25.94 22.11 -32.41
CA GLU A 24 -26.99 21.43 -31.65
C GLU A 24 -27.25 19.99 -32.14
N GLY A 25 -27.41 19.06 -31.20
CA GLY A 25 -27.92 17.73 -31.45
C GLY A 25 -28.35 17.06 -30.14
N LYS A 26 -29.67 16.98 -29.92
CA LYS A 26 -30.30 16.30 -28.78
C LYS A 26 -29.75 14.88 -28.58
N GLY A 27 -29.15 14.63 -27.43
CA GLY A 27 -28.85 13.30 -26.93
C GLY A 27 -28.76 13.36 -25.41
N SER A 28 -29.51 12.49 -24.73
CA SER A 28 -29.62 12.40 -23.27
C SER A 28 -28.29 12.60 -22.54
N PRO A 29 -28.26 13.23 -21.35
CA PRO A 29 -27.05 13.28 -20.54
C PRO A 29 -26.74 11.85 -20.10
N SER A 30 -25.85 11.20 -20.84
CA SER A 30 -25.15 10.02 -20.36
C SER A 30 -24.33 10.53 -19.19
N THR A 31 -24.80 10.25 -17.99
CA THR A 31 -24.02 10.46 -16.77
C THR A 31 -22.61 9.89 -17.03
N PRO A 32 -21.54 10.62 -16.68
CA PRO A 32 -20.21 10.05 -16.73
C PRO A 32 -20.22 8.88 -15.76
N VAL A 33 -20.32 7.65 -16.28
CA VAL A 33 -19.98 6.47 -15.50
C VAL A 33 -18.51 6.64 -15.20
N SER A 34 -18.22 7.09 -13.97
CA SER A 34 -16.85 7.17 -13.47
C SER A 34 -16.20 5.82 -13.77
N PRO A 35 -15.08 5.78 -14.50
CA PRO A 35 -14.45 4.52 -14.84
C PRO A 35 -14.19 3.79 -13.52
N SER A 36 -14.75 2.59 -13.39
CA SER A 36 -14.41 1.74 -12.26
C SER A 36 -12.89 1.60 -12.26
N PRO A 37 -12.22 1.86 -11.13
CA PRO A 37 -10.78 1.74 -11.06
C PRO A 37 -10.37 0.35 -11.59
N SER A 38 -9.40 0.33 -12.52
CA SER A 38 -8.71 -0.89 -12.95
C SER A 38 -8.37 -1.79 -11.76
N ALA A 39 -8.24 -3.10 -11.96
CA ALA A 39 -7.85 -4.00 -10.88
C ALA A 39 -6.58 -3.52 -10.15
N SER A 40 -5.60 -2.96 -10.88
CA SER A 40 -4.40 -2.32 -10.32
C SER A 40 -4.71 -1.13 -9.41
N SER A 41 -5.63 -0.24 -9.79
CA SER A 41 -6.00 0.91 -8.94
C SER A 41 -6.82 0.51 -7.71
N ARG A 42 -7.64 -0.54 -7.77
CA ARG A 42 -8.29 -1.10 -6.55
C ARG A 42 -7.31 -1.79 -5.62
N PHE A 43 -6.36 -2.54 -6.17
CA PHE A 43 -5.29 -3.16 -5.39
C PHE A 43 -4.47 -2.11 -4.65
N CYS A 44 -3.99 -1.08 -5.36
CA CYS A 44 -3.15 -0.04 -4.78
C CYS A 44 -3.83 0.74 -3.66
N VAL A 45 -5.13 1.06 -3.81
CA VAL A 45 -5.91 1.69 -2.72
C VAL A 45 -5.97 0.78 -1.48
N ARG A 46 -6.16 -0.53 -1.66
CA ARG A 46 -6.24 -1.47 -0.54
C ARG A 46 -4.87 -1.78 0.08
N LEU A 47 -3.82 -1.77 -0.73
CA LEU A 47 -2.45 -1.92 -0.26
C LEU A 47 -2.02 -0.69 0.56
N GLY A 48 -2.37 0.52 0.12
CA GLY A 48 -2.19 1.75 0.89
C GLY A 48 -2.94 1.71 2.23
N ALA A 49 -4.19 1.24 2.24
CA ALA A 49 -4.93 1.05 3.48
C ALA A 49 -4.29 0.02 4.45
N LEU A 50 -3.60 -0.99 3.92
CA LEU A 50 -2.81 -1.91 4.74
C LEU A 50 -1.58 -1.23 5.32
N ASP A 51 -0.88 -0.42 4.51
CA ASP A 51 0.26 0.38 4.96
C ASP A 51 -0.12 1.35 6.09
N ASP A 52 -1.22 2.10 5.92
CA ASP A 52 -1.73 3.01 6.94
C ASP A 52 -2.01 2.30 8.27
N ARG A 53 -2.67 1.13 8.20
CA ARG A 53 -2.97 0.34 9.40
C ARG A 53 -1.70 -0.20 10.05
N LEU A 54 -0.71 -0.60 9.25
CA LEU A 54 0.57 -1.06 9.76
C LEU A 54 1.38 0.08 10.39
N ARG A 55 1.35 1.28 9.80
CA ARG A 55 1.95 2.50 10.36
C ARG A 55 1.31 2.87 11.70
N GLU A 56 -0.02 2.76 11.80
CA GLU A 56 -0.74 2.93 13.06
C GLU A 56 -0.24 1.92 14.11
N VAL A 57 -0.20 0.63 13.80
CA VAL A 57 0.26 -0.41 14.74
C VAL A 57 1.72 -0.20 15.17
N ARG A 58 2.58 0.24 14.25
CA ARG A 58 3.98 0.57 14.54
C ARG A 58 4.13 1.79 15.46
N SER A 59 3.22 2.75 15.37
CA SER A 59 3.24 3.95 16.22
C SER A 59 2.99 3.64 17.70
N TRP A 60 2.42 2.47 18.01
CA TRP A 60 2.16 2.02 19.40
C TRP A 60 3.42 1.53 20.13
N GLY A 61 4.59 1.63 19.52
CA GLY A 61 5.88 1.39 20.16
C GLY A 61 6.23 2.38 21.28
N ASP A 62 5.26 3.12 21.82
CA ASP A 62 5.39 4.02 22.98
C ASP A 62 5.07 3.27 24.29
N ASP A 63 5.09 3.98 25.43
CA ASP A 63 4.92 3.39 26.76
C ASP A 63 3.51 2.83 27.02
N THR A 64 2.61 2.89 26.04
CA THR A 64 1.25 2.34 26.08
C THR A 64 1.12 0.98 25.37
N ALA A 65 2.23 0.42 24.88
CA ALA A 65 2.25 -0.90 24.27
C ALA A 65 1.68 -1.97 25.21
N SER A 66 0.68 -2.73 24.75
CA SER A 66 0.10 -3.83 25.50
C SER A 66 -0.28 -4.98 24.59
N VAL A 67 -0.21 -6.21 25.13
CA VAL A 67 -0.57 -7.43 24.41
C VAL A 67 -2.02 -7.38 23.94
N LYS A 68 -2.93 -6.84 24.75
CA LYS A 68 -4.34 -6.64 24.36
C LYS A 68 -4.46 -5.79 23.08
N ARG A 69 -3.78 -4.65 23.04
CA ARG A 69 -3.85 -3.73 21.89
C ARG A 69 -3.34 -4.39 20.60
N TYR A 70 -2.21 -5.11 20.68
CA TYR A 70 -1.72 -5.86 19.52
C TYR A 70 -2.61 -7.05 19.15
N THR A 71 -3.27 -7.69 20.12
CA THR A 71 -4.24 -8.76 19.86
C THR A 71 -5.44 -8.23 19.07
N ASP A 72 -5.96 -7.07 19.46
CA ASP A 72 -7.07 -6.39 18.77
C ASP A 72 -6.67 -5.99 17.33
N ALA A 73 -5.39 -5.67 17.10
CA ALA A 73 -4.87 -5.35 15.77
C ALA A 73 -4.84 -6.54 14.80
N ILE A 74 -4.62 -7.77 15.29
CA ILE A 74 -4.51 -8.97 14.44
C ILE A 74 -5.73 -9.08 13.53
N ALA A 75 -6.94 -9.00 14.11
CA ALA A 75 -8.17 -9.14 13.36
C ALA A 75 -8.32 -8.04 12.29
N THR A 76 -7.88 -6.81 12.60
CA THR A 76 -7.95 -5.74 11.60
C THR A 76 -6.96 -5.95 10.47
N LEU A 77 -5.70 -6.26 10.78
CA LEU A 77 -4.67 -6.52 9.78
C LEU A 77 -5.05 -7.71 8.89
N ASP A 78 -5.59 -8.79 9.46
CA ASP A 78 -6.08 -9.95 8.72
C ASP A 78 -7.22 -9.61 7.75
N VAL A 79 -8.16 -8.77 8.17
CA VAL A 79 -9.27 -8.31 7.31
C VAL A 79 -8.74 -7.42 6.19
N THR A 80 -7.89 -6.45 6.50
CA THR A 80 -7.31 -5.53 5.52
C THR A 80 -6.44 -6.30 4.51
N PHE A 81 -5.60 -7.22 4.96
CA PHE A 81 -4.79 -8.09 4.11
C PHE A 81 -5.65 -8.93 3.17
N ARG A 82 -6.70 -9.60 3.67
CA ARG A 82 -7.61 -10.39 2.82
C ARG A 82 -8.33 -9.52 1.79
N GLY A 83 -8.72 -8.31 2.18
CA GLY A 83 -9.29 -7.31 1.29
C GLY A 83 -8.31 -6.95 0.16
N MET A 84 -7.07 -6.61 0.50
CA MET A 84 -6.01 -6.30 -0.46
C MET A 84 -5.74 -7.50 -1.39
N ARG A 85 -5.57 -8.71 -0.83
CA ARG A 85 -5.33 -9.94 -1.59
C ARG A 85 -6.46 -10.23 -2.58
N GLY A 86 -7.73 -10.04 -2.19
CA GLY A 86 -8.87 -10.23 -3.08
C GLY A 86 -8.97 -9.22 -4.22
N ALA A 87 -8.18 -8.14 -4.19
CA ALA A 87 -8.07 -7.17 -5.28
C ALA A 87 -6.78 -7.32 -6.09
N ALA A 88 -5.86 -8.20 -5.68
CA ALA A 88 -4.54 -8.33 -6.30
C ALA A 88 -4.62 -8.83 -7.74
N PRO A 89 -3.72 -8.36 -8.63
CA PRO A 89 -3.54 -8.95 -9.95
C PRO A 89 -3.22 -10.45 -9.87
N GLU A 90 -3.64 -11.20 -10.88
CA GLU A 90 -3.30 -12.61 -11.00
C GLU A 90 -1.78 -12.79 -11.16
N GLY A 91 -1.20 -13.75 -10.44
CA GLY A 91 0.24 -14.06 -10.51
C GLY A 91 1.14 -13.17 -9.65
N LEU A 92 0.61 -12.16 -8.95
CA LEU A 92 1.39 -11.36 -8.00
C LEU A 92 1.75 -12.19 -6.75
N ASP A 93 3.05 -12.23 -6.42
CA ASP A 93 3.53 -12.88 -5.20
C ASP A 93 3.29 -11.99 -3.97
N LEU A 94 2.34 -12.41 -3.12
CA LEU A 94 2.03 -11.77 -1.84
C LEU A 94 2.55 -12.57 -0.64
N SER A 95 3.33 -13.63 -0.86
CA SER A 95 3.83 -14.50 0.21
C SER A 95 4.64 -13.76 1.28
N PRO A 96 5.44 -12.70 1.00
CA PRO A 96 6.15 -11.98 2.05
C PRO A 96 5.20 -11.23 3.00
N ILE A 97 4.15 -10.60 2.45
CA ILE A 97 3.13 -9.88 3.22
C ILE A 97 2.28 -10.89 4.03
N GLU A 98 1.89 -12.01 3.40
CA GLU A 98 1.14 -13.08 4.04
C GLU A 98 1.90 -13.70 5.23
N TYR A 99 3.18 -14.01 5.01
CA TYR A 99 4.05 -14.54 6.04
C TYR A 99 4.21 -13.56 7.21
N ALA A 100 4.50 -12.29 6.92
CA ALA A 100 4.70 -11.28 7.95
C ALA A 100 3.43 -11.07 8.80
N ASN A 101 2.26 -11.02 8.16
CA ASN A 101 0.96 -10.94 8.83
C ASN A 101 0.68 -12.15 9.74
N GLY A 102 0.90 -13.36 9.23
CA GLY A 102 0.74 -14.59 10.01
C GLY A 102 1.69 -14.63 11.22
N ARG A 103 2.96 -14.28 11.01
CA ARG A 103 3.98 -14.21 12.07
C ARG A 103 3.66 -13.17 13.13
N PHE A 104 3.10 -12.02 12.76
CA PHE A 104 2.62 -11.03 13.73
C PHE A 104 1.60 -11.67 14.68
N GLY A 105 0.58 -12.32 14.12
CA GLY A 105 -0.45 -12.98 14.90
C GLY A 105 0.08 -14.11 15.79
N GLU A 106 1.05 -14.90 15.30
CA GLU A 106 1.70 -15.94 16.10
C GLU A 106 2.52 -15.37 17.27
N LEU A 107 3.31 -14.32 17.02
CA LEU A 107 4.11 -13.66 18.05
C LEU A 107 3.22 -13.11 19.16
N VAL A 108 2.14 -12.42 18.80
CA VAL A 108 1.23 -11.78 19.76
C VAL A 108 0.47 -12.80 20.59
N ARG A 109 -0.09 -13.85 19.98
CA ARG A 109 -0.81 -14.91 20.71
C ARG A 109 0.08 -15.71 21.66
N ALA A 110 1.39 -15.72 21.42
CA ALA A 110 2.36 -16.38 22.29
C ALA A 110 2.82 -15.51 23.47
N MET A 111 2.44 -14.22 23.53
CA MET A 111 2.82 -13.34 24.64
C MET A 111 1.91 -13.56 25.87
N PRO A 112 2.46 -13.54 27.09
CA PRO A 112 1.65 -13.44 28.30
C PRO A 112 0.78 -12.17 28.27
N PRO A 113 -0.48 -12.20 28.72
CA PRO A 113 -1.38 -11.04 28.63
C PRO A 113 -0.87 -9.80 29.39
N ASP A 114 -0.15 -10.02 30.49
CA ASP A 114 0.39 -8.98 31.38
C ASP A 114 1.89 -8.70 31.11
N LEU A 115 2.38 -9.01 29.91
CA LEU A 115 3.77 -8.74 29.55
C LEU A 115 4.06 -7.23 29.58
N GLU A 116 5.15 -6.85 30.26
CA GLU A 116 5.59 -5.46 30.37
C GLU A 116 5.69 -4.76 28.99
N PRO A 117 5.30 -3.47 28.88
CA PRO A 117 5.27 -2.75 27.61
C PRO A 117 6.58 -2.82 26.81
N ALA A 118 7.73 -2.66 27.49
CA ALA A 118 9.03 -2.71 26.83
C ALA A 118 9.30 -4.06 26.16
N LEU A 119 8.96 -5.17 26.84
CA LEU A 119 9.13 -6.51 26.31
C LEU A 119 8.11 -6.81 25.21
N THR A 120 6.87 -6.33 25.37
CA THR A 120 5.83 -6.42 24.34
C THR A 120 6.30 -5.78 23.03
N ARG A 121 6.83 -4.55 23.09
CA ARG A 121 7.39 -3.84 21.92
C ARG A 121 8.54 -4.61 21.28
N ALA A 122 9.51 -5.03 22.08
CA ALA A 122 10.69 -5.74 21.58
C ALA A 122 10.29 -7.04 20.86
N ARG A 123 9.24 -7.72 21.33
CA ARG A 123 8.78 -8.99 20.76
C ARG A 123 8.18 -8.84 19.36
N VAL A 124 7.56 -7.70 19.06
CA VAL A 124 6.88 -7.46 17.77
C VAL A 124 7.71 -6.61 16.80
N ALA A 125 8.68 -5.84 17.28
CA ALA A 125 9.42 -4.85 16.50
C ALA A 125 10.00 -5.40 15.18
N ILE A 126 10.81 -6.46 15.26
CA ILE A 126 11.48 -7.04 14.08
C ILE A 126 10.47 -7.53 13.03
N ASN A 127 9.36 -8.11 13.48
CA ASN A 127 8.32 -8.58 12.58
C ASN A 127 7.56 -7.41 11.94
N LEU A 128 7.23 -6.35 12.71
CA LEU A 128 6.57 -5.16 12.17
C LEU A 128 7.46 -4.41 11.17
N GLU A 129 8.77 -4.36 11.38
CA GLU A 129 9.73 -3.82 10.41
C GLU A 129 9.76 -4.64 9.12
N SER A 130 9.82 -5.98 9.25
CA SER A 130 9.81 -6.88 8.10
C SER A 130 8.49 -6.80 7.32
N TYR A 131 7.38 -6.68 8.04
CA TYR A 131 6.04 -6.50 7.45
C TYR A 131 5.99 -5.18 6.67
N ASN A 132 6.49 -4.09 7.28
CA ASN A 132 6.52 -2.78 6.64
C ASN A 132 7.38 -2.80 5.37
N ALA A 133 8.54 -3.46 5.42
CA ALA A 133 9.41 -3.61 4.26
C ALA A 133 8.71 -4.36 3.12
N ALA A 134 7.99 -5.44 3.41
CA ALA A 134 7.25 -6.19 2.40
C ALA A 134 6.14 -5.35 1.77
N VAL A 135 5.34 -4.64 2.57
CA VAL A 135 4.27 -3.76 2.07
C VAL A 135 4.84 -2.62 1.23
N PHE A 136 5.90 -1.96 1.70
CA PHE A 136 6.58 -0.88 0.98
C PHE A 136 7.13 -1.36 -0.38
N GLN A 137 7.80 -2.50 -0.41
CA GLN A 137 8.34 -3.07 -1.65
C GLN A 137 7.22 -3.33 -2.67
N THR A 138 6.09 -3.90 -2.24
CA THR A 138 4.94 -4.13 -3.11
C THR A 138 4.29 -2.82 -3.55
N LEU A 139 4.18 -1.81 -2.68
CA LEU A 139 3.65 -0.48 -3.05
C LEU A 139 4.49 0.14 -4.16
N VAL A 140 5.81 0.21 -3.98
CA VAL A 140 6.70 0.81 -4.98
C VAL A 140 6.68 0.01 -6.29
N ALA A 141 6.69 -1.32 -6.23
CA ALA A 141 6.73 -2.17 -7.40
C ALA A 141 5.43 -2.13 -8.23
N GLU A 142 4.28 -2.14 -7.57
CA GLU A 142 2.98 -2.30 -8.23
C GLU A 142 2.21 -0.99 -8.39
N CYS A 143 2.48 0.00 -7.54
CA CYS A 143 1.72 1.24 -7.43
C CYS A 143 2.54 2.51 -7.67
N GLY A 144 3.85 2.37 -7.92
CA GLY A 144 4.76 3.48 -8.18
C GLY A 144 5.31 4.15 -6.92
N PRO A 145 6.44 4.87 -7.01
CA PRO A 145 7.08 5.54 -5.87
C PRO A 145 6.22 6.63 -5.24
N GLU A 146 5.30 7.25 -5.97
CA GLU A 146 4.35 8.23 -5.43
C GLU A 146 3.38 7.64 -4.41
N SER A 147 3.24 6.32 -4.36
CA SER A 147 2.32 5.63 -3.45
C SER A 147 2.78 5.60 -1.99
N VAL A 148 4.04 5.99 -1.71
CA VAL A 148 4.62 5.96 -0.35
C VAL A 148 4.85 7.35 0.26
N ASP A 149 4.65 8.42 -0.51
CA ASP A 149 4.86 9.82 -0.09
C ASP A 149 3.58 10.53 0.40
N ALA A 150 2.45 9.80 0.46
CA ALA A 150 1.12 10.33 0.79
C ALA A 150 0.80 10.34 2.29
#